data_AF-A0A967SUT2-F1
#
_entry.id   AF-A0A967SUT2-F1
#
_cell.length_a   1.000
_cell.length_b   1.000
_cell.length_c   1.000
_cell.angle_alpha   90.00
_cell.angle_beta   90.00
_cell.angle_gamma   90.00
#
_symmetry.space_group_name_H-M   'P 1'
#
loop_
_entity.id
_entity.type
_entity.pdbx_description
1 polymer ?
#
loop_
_entity_poly.entity_id
_entity_poly.type
_entity_poly.pdbx_seq_one_letter_code
_entity_poly.pdbx_strand_id
1 'polypeptide(L)'
;MLELKKYFSVNRDIFIRTLCLIFTFSFFTAVSAQQGDLILAANTILLQLWFIVSYGIDGFAYAAESLVGRFKGSLEHNKLARAVWYNVGWGLFLGVMGTLAYALFGNQILYIFTDKADVI
;
A
#
# COMPACT_ATOMS: atom_id res chain seq x y z
N MET A 1 -13.37 -21.93 -24.13
CA MET A 1 -12.20 -22.42 -23.35
C MET A 1 -11.03 -21.42 -23.31
N LEU A 2 -10.73 -20.66 -24.37
CA LEU A 2 -9.62 -19.68 -24.38
C LEU A 2 -9.81 -18.52 -23.38
N GLU A 3 -11.04 -17.99 -23.26
CA GLU A 3 -11.38 -16.92 -22.30
C GLU A 3 -11.11 -17.33 -20.85
N LEU A 4 -11.54 -18.54 -20.45
CA LEU A 4 -11.35 -19.08 -19.09
C LEU A 4 -9.85 -19.17 -18.72
N LYS A 5 -9.00 -19.50 -19.70
CA LYS A 5 -7.56 -19.63 -19.52
C LYS A 5 -6.87 -18.28 -19.27
N LYS A 6 -7.36 -17.21 -19.92
CA LYS A 6 -6.90 -15.83 -19.70
C LYS A 6 -7.28 -15.32 -18.30
N TYR A 7 -8.53 -15.54 -17.88
CA TYR A 7 -8.96 -15.21 -16.50
C TYR A 7 -8.11 -15.93 -15.45
N PHE A 8 -7.83 -17.21 -15.65
CA PHE A 8 -7.00 -17.99 -14.73
C PHE A 8 -5.53 -17.50 -14.69
N SER A 9 -4.99 -17.07 -15.83
CA SER A 9 -3.62 -16.54 -15.89
C SER A 9 -3.46 -15.23 -15.11
N VAL A 10 -4.42 -14.30 -15.21
CA VAL A 10 -4.39 -13.02 -14.49
C VAL A 10 -4.57 -13.24 -12.99
N ASN A 11 -5.52 -14.08 -12.59
CA ASN A 11 -5.73 -14.41 -11.17
C ASN A 11 -4.51 -15.10 -10.54
N ARG A 12 -3.82 -15.96 -11.29
CA ARG A 12 -2.60 -16.61 -10.82
C ARG A 12 -1.48 -15.60 -10.53
N ASP A 13 -1.31 -14.59 -11.39
CA ASP A 13 -0.28 -13.57 -11.19
C ASP A 13 -0.55 -12.74 -9.92
N ILE A 14 -1.79 -12.24 -9.76
CA ILE A 14 -2.22 -11.52 -8.56
C ILE A 14 -2.04 -12.40 -7.31
N PHE A 15 -2.38 -13.68 -7.40
CA PHE A 15 -2.21 -14.62 -6.30
C PHE A 15 -0.73 -14.80 -5.91
N ILE A 16 0.15 -15.00 -6.89
CA ILE A 16 1.60 -15.12 -6.65
C ILE A 16 2.15 -13.84 -6.02
N ARG A 17 1.76 -12.66 -6.51
CA ARG A 17 2.15 -11.37 -5.92
C ARG A 17 1.76 -11.31 -4.43
N THR A 18 0.54 -11.67 -4.09
CA THR A 18 0.05 -11.65 -2.71
C THR A 18 0.80 -12.66 -1.84
N LEU A 19 1.07 -13.87 -2.35
CA LEU A 19 1.89 -14.86 -1.63
C LEU A 19 3.31 -14.36 -1.38
N CYS A 20 3.94 -13.72 -2.37
CA CYS A 20 5.28 -13.14 -2.22
C CYS A 20 5.28 -12.06 -1.12
N LEU A 21 4.30 -11.16 -1.11
CA LEU A 21 4.19 -10.13 -0.07
C LEU A 21 3.98 -10.74 1.33
N ILE A 22 3.06 -11.70 1.47
CA ILE A 22 2.82 -12.40 2.74
C ILE A 22 4.09 -13.10 3.23
N PHE A 23 4.82 -13.74 2.32
CA PHE A 23 6.10 -14.39 2.64
C PHE A 23 7.13 -13.36 3.12
N THR A 24 7.28 -12.25 2.41
CA THR A 24 8.21 -11.18 2.79
C THR A 24 7.87 -10.60 4.18
N PHE A 25 6.61 -10.29 4.47
CA PHE A 25 6.22 -9.77 5.78
C PHE A 25 6.42 -10.80 6.89
N SER A 26 6.04 -12.06 6.64
CA SER A 26 6.26 -13.15 7.60
C SER A 26 7.74 -13.36 7.90
N PHE A 27 8.58 -13.33 6.86
CA PHE A 27 10.03 -13.44 7.00
C PHE A 27 10.62 -12.25 7.77
N PHE A 28 10.20 -11.02 7.45
CA PHE A 28 10.63 -9.82 8.16
C PHE A 28 10.27 -9.87 9.65
N THR A 29 9.06 -10.32 9.99
CA THR A 29 8.63 -10.55 11.38
C THR A 29 9.46 -11.63 12.06
N ALA A 30 9.73 -12.75 11.38
CA ALA A 30 10.55 -13.83 11.92
C ALA A 30 12.00 -13.40 12.20
N VAL A 31 12.59 -12.58 11.32
CA VAL A 31 13.92 -11.99 11.52
C VAL A 31 13.91 -10.92 12.62
N SER A 32 12.83 -10.14 12.73
CA SER A 32 12.68 -9.15 13.80
C SER A 32 12.56 -9.81 15.18
N ALA A 33 11.88 -10.96 15.28
CA ALA A 33 11.76 -11.72 16.52
C ALA A 33 13.12 -12.26 17.01
N GLN A 34 14.01 -12.64 16.08
CA GLN A 34 15.37 -13.09 16.43
C GLN A 34 16.27 -11.97 16.96
N GLN A 35 15.95 -10.70 16.66
CA GLN A 35 16.70 -9.53 17.13
C GLN A 35 16.27 -9.07 18.54
N GLY A 36 15.24 -9.68 19.11
CA GLY A 36 14.73 -9.41 20.46
C GLY A 36 13.39 -8.67 20.48
N ASP A 37 12.71 -8.78 21.62
CA ASP A 37 11.32 -8.35 21.79
C ASP A 37 11.10 -6.85 21.53
N LEU A 38 12.07 -6.01 21.90
CA LEU A 38 11.98 -4.55 21.71
C LEU A 38 11.97 -4.19 20.22
N ILE A 39 12.90 -4.77 19.45
CA ILE A 39 13.03 -4.53 18.01
C ILE A 39 11.82 -5.11 17.28
N LEU A 40 11.35 -6.29 17.68
CA LEU A 40 10.13 -6.88 17.15
C LEU A 40 8.91 -5.97 17.36
N ALA A 41 8.73 -5.42 18.56
CA ALA A 41 7.62 -4.53 18.87
C ALA A 41 7.66 -3.26 18.00
N ALA A 42 8.82 -2.59 17.94
CA ALA A 42 9.00 -1.40 17.13
C ALA A 42 8.72 -1.67 15.63
N ASN A 43 9.30 -2.74 15.08
CA ASN A 43 9.10 -3.12 13.68
C ASN A 43 7.66 -3.49 13.35
N THR A 44 6.94 -4.12 14.30
CA THR A 44 5.52 -4.46 14.13
C THR A 44 4.67 -3.20 14.03
N ILE A 45 4.95 -2.19 14.86
CA ILE A 45 4.25 -0.89 14.78
C ILE A 45 4.55 -0.22 13.43
N LEU A 46 5.81 -0.19 13.00
CA LEU A 46 6.18 0.36 11.70
C LEU A 46 5.47 -0.34 10.54
N LEU A 47 5.36 -1.67 10.57
CA LEU A 47 4.59 -2.42 9.57
C LEU A 47 3.11 -2.06 9.60
N GLN A 48 2.53 -1.89 10.78
CA GLN A 48 1.12 -1.51 10.91
C GLN A 48 0.85 -0.11 10.33
N LEU A 49 1.76 0.84 10.58
CA LEU A 49 1.71 2.18 9.97
C LEU A 49 1.88 2.12 8.46
N TRP A 50 2.76 1.25 7.96
CA TRP A 50 2.92 1.01 6.54
C TRP A 50 1.63 0.46 5.91
N PHE A 51 0.99 -0.53 6.54
CA PHE A 51 -0.26 -1.12 6.04
C PHE A 51 -1.40 -0.10 5.94
N ILE A 52 -1.57 0.78 6.94
CA ILE A 52 -2.61 1.82 6.93
C ILE A 52 -2.49 2.70 5.68
N VAL A 53 -1.28 3.21 5.41
CA VAL A 53 -1.05 4.06 4.23
C VAL A 53 -1.14 3.26 2.94
N SER A 54 -0.61 2.03 2.89
CA SER A 54 -0.68 1.17 1.71
C SER A 54 -2.13 0.90 1.31
N TYR A 55 -3.00 0.52 2.25
CA TYR A 55 -4.41 0.26 1.96
C TYR A 55 -5.17 1.53 1.57
N GLY A 56 -4.81 2.70 2.13
CA GLY A 56 -5.37 3.98 1.71
C GLY A 56 -5.01 4.32 0.25
N ILE A 57 -3.74 4.13 -0.13
CA ILE A 57 -3.26 4.38 -1.50
C ILE A 57 -3.86 3.36 -2.48
N ASP A 58 -4.01 2.10 -2.09
CA ASP A 58 -4.65 1.07 -2.92
C ASP A 58 -6.10 1.46 -3.28
N GLY A 59 -6.84 2.07 -2.35
CA GLY A 59 -8.18 2.60 -2.63
C GLY A 59 -8.17 3.71 -3.70
N PHE A 60 -7.20 4.61 -3.62
CA PHE A 60 -6.99 5.63 -4.66
C PHE A 60 -6.61 5.01 -6.00
N ALA A 61 -5.73 3.99 -6.00
CA ALA A 61 -5.30 3.30 -7.21
C ALA A 61 -6.47 2.59 -7.91
N TYR A 62 -7.38 1.96 -7.17
CA TYR A 62 -8.58 1.34 -7.72
C TYR A 62 -9.51 2.36 -8.42
N ALA A 63 -9.71 3.53 -7.81
CA ALA A 63 -10.50 4.61 -8.42
C ALA A 63 -9.82 5.16 -9.69
N ALA A 64 -8.50 5.35 -9.64
CA ALA A 64 -7.69 5.79 -10.77
C ALA A 64 -7.76 4.79 -11.93
N GLU A 65 -7.62 3.49 -11.65
CA GLU A 65 -7.70 2.41 -12.63
C GLU A 65 -9.07 2.37 -13.33
N SER A 66 -10.16 2.53 -12.56
CA SER A 66 -11.52 2.62 -13.12
C SER A 66 -11.67 3.82 -14.09
N LEU A 67 -11.17 4.99 -13.70
CA LEU A 67 -11.23 6.20 -14.52
C LEU A 67 -10.39 6.07 -15.81
N VAL A 68 -9.17 5.54 -15.69
CA VAL A 68 -8.29 5.29 -16.83
C VAL A 68 -8.88 4.22 -17.75
N GLY A 69 -9.48 3.16 -17.19
CA GLY A 69 -10.18 2.11 -17.93
C GLY A 69 -11.32 2.69 -18.78
N ARG A 70 -12.11 3.61 -18.22
CA ARG A 70 -13.18 4.33 -18.94
C ARG A 70 -12.65 5.16 -20.11
N PHE A 71 -11.59 5.94 -19.90
CA PHE A 71 -11.01 6.78 -20.97
C PHE A 71 -10.29 5.96 -22.04
N LYS A 72 -9.64 4.86 -21.65
CA LYS A 72 -9.03 3.91 -22.58
C LYS A 72 -10.09 3.22 -23.44
N GLY A 73 -11.21 2.83 -22.85
CA GLY A 73 -12.33 2.20 -23.56
C GLY A 73 -13.07 3.14 -24.53
N SER A 74 -13.02 4.47 -24.31
CA SER A 74 -13.66 5.47 -25.18
C SER A 74 -12.75 6.03 -26.28
N LEU A 75 -11.51 5.53 -26.40
CA LEU A 75 -10.51 5.98 -27.39
C LEU A 75 -10.16 7.48 -27.33
N GLU A 76 -10.46 8.16 -26.22
CA GLU A 76 -10.20 9.58 -26.03
C GLU A 76 -8.78 9.84 -25.46
N HIS A 77 -7.76 9.69 -26.30
CA HIS A 77 -6.34 9.77 -25.91
C HIS A 77 -5.96 11.06 -25.14
N ASN A 78 -6.51 12.22 -25.53
CA ASN A 78 -6.26 13.49 -24.84
C ASN A 78 -6.79 13.51 -23.40
N LYS A 79 -7.98 12.94 -23.17
CA LYS A 79 -8.56 12.87 -21.82
C LYS A 79 -7.86 11.83 -20.95
N LEU A 80 -7.40 10.73 -21.55
CA LEU A 80 -6.58 9.73 -20.87
C LEU A 80 -5.26 10.34 -20.36
N ALA A 81 -4.52 11.04 -21.22
CA ALA A 81 -3.26 11.67 -20.82
C ALA A 81 -3.47 12.67 -19.68
N ARG A 82 -4.53 13.49 -19.77
CA ARG A 82 -4.87 14.45 -18.72
C ARG A 82 -5.26 13.77 -17.41
N ALA A 83 -6.02 12.67 -17.47
CA ALA A 83 -6.39 11.89 -16.30
C ALA A 83 -5.16 11.26 -15.62
N VAL A 84 -4.19 10.75 -16.39
CA VAL A 84 -2.94 10.21 -15.83
C VAL A 84 -2.19 11.30 -15.06
N TRP A 85 -2.02 12.49 -15.64
CA TRP A 85 -1.34 13.60 -14.94
C TRP A 85 -2.08 14.06 -13.68
N TYR A 86 -3.41 14.10 -13.70
CA TYR A 86 -4.18 14.38 -12.49
C TYR A 86 -4.00 13.29 -11.43
N ASN A 87 -4.01 12.01 -11.81
CA ASN A 87 -3.79 10.91 -10.87
C ASN A 87 -2.39 10.96 -10.25
N VAL A 88 -1.37 11.33 -11.03
CA VAL A 88 -0.01 11.55 -10.52
C VAL A 88 0.01 12.72 -9.52
N GLY A 89 -0.63 13.84 -9.84
CA GLY A 89 -0.71 15.00 -8.95
C GLY A 89 -1.44 14.68 -7.64
N TRP A 90 -2.57 13.98 -7.71
CA TRP A 90 -3.32 13.53 -6.53
C TRP A 90 -2.55 12.47 -5.72
N GLY A 91 -1.86 11.54 -6.37
CA GLY A 91 -1.02 10.56 -5.71
C GLY A 91 0.14 11.21 -4.94
N LEU A 92 0.80 12.19 -5.56
CA LEU A 92 1.83 13.01 -4.89
C LEU A 92 1.25 13.78 -3.70
N PHE A 93 0.10 14.41 -3.87
CA PHE A 93 -0.58 15.13 -2.80
C PHE A 93 -0.91 14.21 -1.61
N LEU A 94 -1.49 13.04 -1.87
CA LEU A 94 -1.79 12.04 -0.83
C LEU A 94 -0.52 11.52 -0.14
N GLY A 95 0.56 11.30 -0.91
CA GLY A 95 1.85 10.90 -0.37
C GLY A 95 2.45 11.94 0.57
N VAL A 96 2.51 13.21 0.13
CA VAL A 96 3.00 14.33 0.96
C VAL A 96 2.12 14.51 2.20
N MET A 97 0.80 14.43 2.05
CA MET A 97 -0.13 14.50 3.18
C MET A 97 0.11 13.38 4.19
N GLY A 98 0.31 12.15 3.74
CA GLY A 98 0.64 11.00 4.60
C GLY A 98 1.97 11.19 5.33
N THR A 99 3.01 11.65 4.62
CA THR A 99 4.31 11.96 5.23
C THR A 99 4.20 13.05 6.30
N LEU A 100 3.48 14.13 6.01
CA LEU A 100 3.26 15.22 6.97
C LEU A 100 2.46 14.76 8.19
N ALA A 101 1.43 13.92 7.97
CA ALA A 101 0.64 13.35 9.06
C ALA A 101 1.54 12.53 10.01
N TYR A 102 2.40 11.68 9.48
CA TYR A 102 3.34 10.90 10.31
C TYR A 102 4.43 11.74 10.95
N ALA A 103 4.91 12.79 10.28
CA ALA A 103 5.90 13.71 10.85
C ALA A 103 5.33 14.54 12.03
N LEU A 104 4.06 14.94 11.96
CA LEU A 104 3.42 15.76 13.00
C LEU A 104 2.81 14.93 14.13
N PHE A 105 2.23 13.77 13.81
CA PHE A 105 1.46 12.95 14.75
C PHE A 105 2.16 11.64 15.14
N GLY A 106 3.41 11.41 14.71
CA GLY A 106 4.14 10.17 14.96
C GLY A 106 4.07 9.69 16.41
N ASN A 107 4.44 10.54 17.38
CA ASN A 107 4.40 10.17 18.79
C ASN A 107 2.97 9.83 19.27
N GLN A 108 1.95 10.60 18.88
CA GLN A 108 0.57 10.33 19.28
C GLN A 108 0.06 9.00 18.72
N ILE A 109 0.46 8.67 17.49
CA ILE A 109 0.10 7.41 16.87
C ILE A 109 0.83 6.25 17.58
N LEU A 110 2.08 6.42 17.98
CA LEU A 110 2.82 5.39 18.74
C LEU A 110 2.11 5.05 20.07
N TYR A 111 1.59 6.06 20.79
CA TYR A 111 0.82 5.83 22.02
C TYR A 111 -0.48 5.03 21.82
N ILE A 112 -1.03 4.98 20.60
CA ILE A 112 -2.19 4.11 20.29
C ILE A 112 -1.78 2.63 20.29
N PHE A 113 -0.52 2.35 19.93
CA PHE A 113 -0.01 0.99 19.77
C PHE A 113 0.78 0.47 20.97
N THR A 114 1.35 1.34 21.81
CA THR A 114 2.14 0.94 22.98
C THR A 114 2.17 2.01 24.07
N ASP A 115 2.16 1.56 25.32
CA ASP A 115 2.42 2.38 26.52
C ASP A 115 3.86 2.24 27.04
N LYS A 116 4.68 1.39 26.40
CA LYS A 116 6.07 1.14 26.83
C LYS A 116 6.99 2.24 26.33
N ALA A 117 7.56 3.01 27.26
CA ALA A 117 8.49 4.11 26.97
C ALA A 117 9.72 3.69 26.13
N ASP A 118 10.16 2.43 26.21
CA ASP A 118 11.31 1.94 25.44
C ASP A 118 11.04 1.74 23.94
N VAL A 119 9.75 1.74 23.53
CA VAL A 119 9.31 1.51 22.15
C VAL A 119 8.83 2.82 21.48
N ILE A 120 8.67 3.89 22.26
CA ILE A 120 8.18 5.22 21.84
C ILE A 120 9.38 6.12 21.59
#